data_AF-A0A7V5V2R4-F1
#
_entry.id   AF-A0A7V5V2R4-F1
#
_cell.length_a   1.000
_cell.length_b   1.000
_cell.length_c   1.000
_cell.angle_alpha   90.00
_cell.angle_beta   90.00
_cell.angle_gamma   90.00
#
_symmetry.space_group_name_H-M   'P 1'
#
loop_
_entity.id
_entity.type
_entity.pdbx_description
1 polymer ?
#
loop_
_entity_poly.entity_id
_entity_poly.type
_entity_poly.pdbx_seq_one_letter_code
_entity_poly.pdbx_strand_id
1 'polypeptide(L)'
;GGELIQYYGAYSEYDEAAFVAEEIENIIASGVDGDQIAILYRSNMQSRLLEENLLKHNIAYKVYGGLRFFERMEIKDVLAYVRLINNRHDDVGFERIINTPTRGLGAKTVNQIRNCALVNQISLFSACQVLLQNSILPARAAGSLAGFINMIDEFDNNHDKEQLNPLFDDVIERTGLRDHYQKEPPEKALTRLENLDELLNAAETFVKPQEDDQIGMTALASFLAQVSLEAGERSTDVDVPCVQLMTLHSAKGLEFPYVFLVGLEQGLFPHQNSMDEPEKLQEERRLCYVGITRCEQKLYMTYATSRRIRGRTQGCAPSRFLGEVPQKLVHQIQGNIFTVPRNNLYTNHDQSPYAHYKPGVMVSHQIFGEGMVVELSGQGDYTQIMVEFEQHGTKILAAKFAKLQIS
;
A
#
# COMPACT_ATOMS: atom_id res chain seq x y z
N GLY A 1 -28.13 -9.69 23.03
CA GLY A 1 -27.20 -10.68 23.58
C GLY A 1 -26.31 -11.10 22.44
N GLY A 2 -25.05 -10.72 22.49
CA GLY A 2 -24.04 -10.83 21.45
C GLY A 2 -22.81 -10.05 21.93
N GLU A 3 -21.63 -10.34 21.39
CA GLU A 3 -20.41 -9.60 21.77
C GLU A 3 -20.50 -8.14 21.32
N LEU A 4 -19.80 -7.26 22.04
CA LEU A 4 -19.67 -5.86 21.63
C LEU A 4 -18.82 -5.76 20.37
N ILE A 5 -19.10 -4.77 19.53
CA ILE A 5 -18.30 -4.47 18.34
C ILE A 5 -16.94 -3.95 18.80
N GLN A 6 -15.86 -4.54 18.30
CA GLN A 6 -14.51 -4.22 18.71
C GLN A 6 -13.94 -3.10 17.86
N TYR A 7 -13.57 -1.97 18.47
CA TYR A 7 -12.97 -0.84 17.77
C TYR A 7 -11.49 -0.75 18.08
N TYR A 8 -10.67 -0.66 17.03
CA TYR A 8 -9.23 -0.51 17.14
C TYR A 8 -8.73 0.70 16.35
N GLY A 9 -8.18 1.67 17.06
CA GLY A 9 -7.50 2.84 16.49
C GLY A 9 -6.00 2.61 16.42
N ALA A 10 -5.53 2.21 15.25
CA ALA A 10 -4.13 2.00 14.93
C ALA A 10 -3.39 3.33 14.75
N TYR A 11 -2.10 3.36 15.06
CA TYR A 11 -1.26 4.52 14.80
C TYR A 11 -0.96 4.69 13.31
N SER A 12 -0.78 3.58 12.60
CA SER A 12 -0.48 3.51 11.17
C SER A 12 -1.19 2.35 10.48
N GLU A 13 -1.13 2.29 9.15
CA GLU A 13 -1.58 1.17 8.33
C GLU A 13 -0.82 -0.13 8.63
N TYR A 14 0.43 -0.04 9.07
CA TYR A 14 1.24 -1.20 9.48
C TYR A 14 0.74 -1.77 10.81
N ASP A 15 0.46 -0.89 11.77
CA ASP A 15 -0.11 -1.23 13.08
C ASP A 15 -1.51 -1.85 12.91
N GLU A 16 -2.33 -1.29 12.01
CA GLU A 16 -3.64 -1.87 11.68
C GLU A 16 -3.52 -3.29 11.11
N ALA A 17 -2.64 -3.49 10.12
CA ALA A 17 -2.47 -4.79 9.49
C ALA A 17 -1.86 -5.83 10.44
N ALA A 18 -0.94 -5.42 11.32
CA ALA A 18 -0.36 -6.27 12.36
C ALA A 18 -1.44 -6.70 13.38
N PHE A 19 -2.22 -5.76 13.91
CA PHE A 19 -3.33 -6.06 14.82
C PHE A 19 -4.33 -7.04 14.20
N VAL A 20 -4.71 -6.83 12.94
CA VAL A 20 -5.64 -7.73 12.24
C VAL A 20 -5.06 -9.15 12.13
N ALA A 21 -3.78 -9.29 11.76
CA ALA A 21 -3.16 -10.60 11.65
C ALA A 21 -3.01 -11.31 13.01
N GLU A 22 -2.57 -10.60 14.05
CA GLU A 22 -2.44 -11.12 15.42
C GLU A 22 -3.79 -11.58 15.97
N GLU A 23 -4.85 -10.79 15.77
CA GLU A 23 -6.18 -11.14 16.27
C GLU A 23 -6.79 -12.33 15.51
N ILE A 24 -6.53 -12.43 14.20
CA ILE A 24 -6.92 -13.60 13.41
C ILE A 24 -6.16 -14.85 13.88
N GLU A 25 -4.87 -14.75 14.15
CA GLU A 25 -4.07 -15.85 14.71
C GLU A 25 -4.67 -16.32 16.05
N ASN A 26 -5.03 -15.39 16.93
CA ASN A 26 -5.68 -15.70 18.21
C ASN A 26 -7.03 -16.40 18.03
N ILE A 27 -7.84 -15.95 17.07
CA ILE A 27 -9.14 -16.57 16.75
C ILE A 27 -8.92 -17.99 16.21
N ILE A 28 -7.96 -18.20 15.30
CA ILE A 28 -7.64 -19.53 14.77
C ILE A 28 -7.10 -20.45 15.89
N ALA A 29 -6.24 -19.94 16.77
CA ALA A 29 -5.73 -20.67 17.92
C ALA A 29 -6.84 -21.09 18.90
N SER A 30 -7.98 -20.38 18.91
CA SER A 30 -9.17 -20.76 19.69
C SER A 30 -10.00 -21.89 19.07
N GLY A 31 -9.63 -22.37 17.87
CA GLY A 31 -10.27 -23.49 17.16
C GLY A 31 -11.24 -23.06 16.06
N VAL A 32 -11.20 -21.81 15.61
CA VAL A 32 -12.02 -21.30 14.49
C VAL A 32 -11.27 -21.54 13.17
N ASP A 33 -11.98 -22.09 12.18
CA ASP A 33 -11.39 -22.32 10.85
C ASP A 33 -11.24 -21.00 10.08
N GLY A 34 -10.16 -20.87 9.29
CA GLY A 34 -9.89 -19.65 8.51
C GLY A 34 -11.04 -19.26 7.56
N ASP A 35 -11.79 -20.23 7.04
CA ASP A 35 -12.94 -19.98 6.14
C ASP A 35 -14.10 -19.23 6.81
N GLN A 36 -14.12 -19.18 8.15
CA GLN A 36 -15.12 -18.47 8.95
C GLN A 36 -14.74 -17.00 9.20
N ILE A 37 -13.58 -16.57 8.69
CA ILE A 37 -13.01 -15.25 8.94
C ILE A 37 -12.92 -14.48 7.63
N ALA A 38 -13.47 -13.26 7.60
CA ALA A 38 -13.35 -12.36 6.46
C ALA A 38 -12.76 -11.00 6.84
N ILE A 39 -11.88 -10.49 5.97
CA ILE A 39 -11.36 -9.12 6.02
C ILE A 39 -11.98 -8.34 4.87
N LEU A 40 -12.75 -7.31 5.21
CA LEU A 40 -13.47 -6.44 4.31
C LEU A 40 -12.78 -5.06 4.25
N TYR A 41 -12.44 -4.63 3.05
CA TYR A 41 -11.83 -3.32 2.79
C TYR A 41 -12.57 -2.56 1.69
N ARG A 42 -12.31 -1.25 1.58
CA ARG A 42 -12.99 -0.38 0.60
C ARG A 42 -12.31 -0.37 -0.77
N SER A 43 -10.97 -0.45 -0.80
CA SER A 43 -10.17 -0.50 -2.04
C SER A 43 -9.17 -1.66 -2.01
N ASN A 44 -8.91 -2.25 -3.18
CA ASN A 44 -7.94 -3.33 -3.39
C ASN A 44 -6.49 -2.95 -3.07
N MET A 45 -6.23 -1.65 -2.89
CA MET A 45 -4.95 -1.12 -2.42
C MET A 45 -4.63 -1.56 -0.99
N GLN A 46 -5.65 -1.67 -0.15
CA GLN A 46 -5.48 -2.06 1.25
C GLN A 46 -5.08 -3.53 1.40
N SER A 47 -5.30 -4.36 0.38
CA SER A 47 -5.06 -5.80 0.48
C SER A 47 -3.59 -6.14 0.68
N ARG A 48 -2.64 -5.41 0.05
CA ARG A 48 -1.22 -5.77 0.07
C ARG A 48 -0.65 -5.92 1.49
N LEU A 49 -0.85 -4.92 2.35
CA LEU A 49 -0.32 -4.96 3.72
C LEU A 49 -0.98 -6.05 4.57
N LEU A 50 -2.26 -6.34 4.32
CA LEU A 50 -2.96 -7.44 4.98
C LEU A 50 -2.41 -8.79 4.51
N GLU A 51 -2.26 -8.98 3.20
CA GLU A 51 -1.67 -10.18 2.59
C GLU A 51 -0.26 -10.43 3.17
N GLU A 52 0.57 -9.40 3.24
CA GLU A 52 1.93 -9.46 3.79
C GLU A 52 1.94 -9.89 5.28
N ASN A 53 1.07 -9.32 6.12
CA ASN A 53 1.03 -9.66 7.54
C ASN A 53 0.45 -11.05 7.80
N LEU A 54 -0.53 -11.50 7.01
CA LEU A 54 -1.05 -12.86 7.09
C LEU A 54 0.02 -13.90 6.71
N LEU A 55 0.82 -13.62 5.67
CA LEU A 55 1.95 -14.47 5.29
C LEU A 55 3.00 -14.57 6.41
N LYS A 56 3.36 -13.43 7.02
CA LYS A 56 4.30 -13.42 8.16
C LYS A 56 3.84 -14.30 9.34
N HIS A 57 2.53 -14.41 9.54
CA HIS A 57 1.93 -15.24 10.59
C HIS A 57 1.60 -16.67 10.10
N ASN A 58 2.03 -17.06 8.89
CA ASN A 58 1.71 -18.34 8.24
C ASN A 58 0.21 -18.63 8.11
N ILE A 59 -0.61 -17.58 8.02
CA ILE A 59 -2.07 -17.69 7.90
C ILE A 59 -2.42 -17.82 6.41
N ALA A 60 -3.10 -18.91 6.05
CA ALA A 60 -3.60 -19.11 4.69
C ALA A 60 -4.70 -18.08 4.39
N TYR A 61 -4.64 -17.46 3.21
CA TYR A 61 -5.62 -16.46 2.80
C TYR A 61 -6.01 -16.59 1.32
N LYS A 62 -7.16 -16.02 0.98
CA LYS A 62 -7.68 -15.97 -0.39
C LYS A 62 -8.32 -14.62 -0.68
N VAL A 63 -7.95 -14.02 -1.82
CA VAL A 63 -8.58 -12.80 -2.31
C VAL A 63 -9.82 -13.15 -3.13
N TYR A 64 -11.01 -12.75 -2.68
CA TYR A 64 -12.28 -13.03 -3.35
C TYR A 64 -12.57 -12.03 -4.46
N GLY A 65 -12.88 -12.53 -5.67
CA GLY A 65 -13.24 -11.70 -6.81
C GLY A 65 -12.08 -10.86 -7.37
N GLY A 66 -10.84 -11.16 -6.99
CA GLY A 66 -9.63 -10.46 -7.41
C GLY A 66 -8.41 -11.40 -7.50
N LEU A 67 -7.33 -10.88 -8.07
CA LEU A 67 -6.02 -11.54 -8.07
C LEU A 67 -5.23 -11.06 -6.85
N ARG A 68 -4.31 -11.91 -6.33
CA ARG A 68 -3.32 -11.49 -5.34
C ARG A 68 -2.52 -10.29 -5.86
N PHE A 69 -1.96 -9.48 -4.97
CA PHE A 69 -1.31 -8.23 -5.37
C PHE A 69 -0.28 -8.42 -6.50
N PHE A 70 0.67 -9.34 -6.33
CA PHE A 70 1.72 -9.63 -7.32
C PHE A 70 1.22 -10.40 -8.56
N GLU A 71 -0.04 -10.85 -8.56
CA GLU A 71 -0.63 -11.52 -9.70
C GLU A 71 -1.29 -10.58 -10.72
N ARG A 72 -1.55 -9.33 -10.32
CA ARG A 72 -2.19 -8.28 -11.13
C ARG A 72 -1.34 -7.96 -12.38
N MET A 73 -1.99 -7.63 -13.50
CA MET A 73 -1.33 -7.54 -14.80
C MET A 73 -0.27 -6.42 -14.85
N GLU A 74 -0.63 -5.24 -14.39
CA GLU A 74 0.20 -4.05 -14.23
C GLU A 74 1.39 -4.30 -13.32
N ILE A 75 1.21 -5.07 -12.24
CA ILE A 75 2.29 -5.43 -11.33
C ILE A 75 3.25 -6.41 -12.02
N LYS A 76 2.72 -7.45 -12.67
CA LYS A 76 3.53 -8.40 -13.45
C LYS A 76 4.29 -7.74 -14.58
N ASP A 77 3.76 -6.68 -15.19
CA ASP A 77 4.44 -5.94 -16.25
C ASP A 77 5.67 -5.21 -15.71
N VAL A 78 5.52 -4.45 -14.60
CA VAL A 78 6.65 -3.79 -13.94
C VAL A 78 7.69 -4.81 -13.48
N LEU A 79 7.24 -5.88 -12.82
CA LEU A 79 8.11 -6.95 -12.35
C LEU A 79 8.88 -7.62 -13.50
N ALA A 80 8.29 -7.76 -14.68
CA ALA A 80 8.98 -8.32 -15.84
C ALA A 80 10.08 -7.40 -16.38
N TYR A 81 9.91 -6.08 -16.36
CA TYR A 81 11.01 -5.14 -16.63
C TYR A 81 12.13 -5.29 -15.63
N VAL A 82 11.80 -5.25 -14.35
CA VAL A 82 12.76 -5.30 -13.26
C VAL A 82 13.49 -6.66 -13.22
N ARG A 83 12.79 -7.77 -13.50
CA ARG A 83 13.41 -9.09 -13.67
C ARG A 83 14.40 -9.13 -14.83
N LEU A 84 14.07 -8.52 -15.97
CA LEU A 84 14.98 -8.45 -17.11
C LEU A 84 16.20 -7.57 -16.80
N ILE A 85 16.02 -6.48 -16.06
CA ILE A 85 17.10 -5.61 -15.55
C ILE A 85 18.02 -6.38 -14.59
N ASN A 86 17.46 -7.25 -13.73
CA ASN A 86 18.25 -8.09 -12.85
C ASN A 86 18.92 -9.27 -13.57
N ASN A 87 18.25 -9.87 -14.56
CA ASN A 87 18.70 -11.06 -15.29
C ASN A 87 18.28 -11.02 -16.77
N ARG A 88 19.25 -10.82 -17.68
CA ARG A 88 19.04 -10.80 -19.15
C ARG A 88 18.69 -12.15 -19.78
N HIS A 89 18.66 -13.22 -18.99
CA HIS A 89 18.20 -14.55 -19.42
C HIS A 89 16.73 -14.81 -19.12
N ASP A 90 15.99 -13.84 -18.58
CA ASP A 90 14.56 -13.98 -18.33
C ASP A 90 13.72 -13.84 -19.62
N ASP A 91 13.65 -14.92 -20.39
CA ASP A 91 12.89 -14.96 -21.64
C ASP A 91 11.37 -14.80 -21.41
N VAL A 92 10.85 -15.29 -20.27
CA VAL A 92 9.43 -15.16 -19.91
C VAL A 92 9.07 -13.70 -19.63
N GLY A 93 9.92 -13.01 -18.85
CA GLY A 93 9.79 -11.58 -18.63
C GLY A 93 9.90 -10.80 -19.94
N PHE A 94 10.93 -11.08 -20.75
CA PHE A 94 11.15 -10.44 -22.05
C PHE A 94 9.91 -10.52 -22.96
N GLU A 95 9.33 -11.72 -23.14
CA GLU A 95 8.16 -11.89 -24.00
C GLU A 95 6.95 -11.08 -23.53
N ARG A 96 6.80 -10.92 -22.22
CA ARG A 96 5.69 -10.15 -21.63
C ARG A 96 5.80 -8.66 -21.96
N ILE A 97 7.00 -8.10 -21.91
CA ILE A 97 7.21 -6.64 -21.94
C ILE A 97 7.69 -6.08 -23.27
N ILE A 98 8.19 -6.93 -24.19
CA ILE A 98 8.77 -6.45 -25.46
C ILE A 98 7.82 -5.54 -26.25
N ASN A 99 6.50 -5.76 -26.15
CA ASN A 99 5.48 -4.94 -26.81
C ASN A 99 4.43 -4.38 -25.84
N THR A 100 4.75 -4.28 -24.55
CA THR A 100 3.89 -3.72 -23.50
C THR A 100 4.65 -2.61 -22.75
N PRO A 101 4.40 -1.31 -22.99
CA PRO A 101 3.44 -0.73 -23.95
C PRO A 101 3.81 -0.98 -25.42
N THR A 102 2.87 -0.74 -26.34
CA THR A 102 3.05 -1.06 -27.78
C THR A 102 4.23 -0.31 -28.41
N ARG A 103 5.23 -1.05 -28.90
CA ARG A 103 6.45 -0.51 -29.56
C ARG A 103 6.46 -0.67 -31.07
N GLY A 104 5.34 -1.12 -31.64
CA GLY A 104 5.23 -1.38 -33.08
C GLY A 104 6.02 -2.61 -33.54
N LEU A 105 6.37 -3.52 -32.62
CA LEU A 105 7.00 -4.79 -32.93
C LEU A 105 5.92 -5.83 -33.25
N GLY A 106 5.79 -6.18 -34.53
CA GLY A 106 4.80 -7.16 -34.98
C GLY A 106 5.20 -8.61 -34.69
N ALA A 107 4.23 -9.53 -34.76
CA ALA A 107 4.44 -10.95 -34.50
C ALA A 107 5.56 -11.58 -35.36
N LYS A 108 5.76 -11.10 -36.60
CA LYS A 108 6.85 -11.57 -37.47
C LYS A 108 8.22 -11.25 -36.88
N THR A 109 8.42 -10.04 -36.36
CA THR A 109 9.68 -9.63 -35.73
C THR A 109 9.95 -10.41 -34.46
N VAL A 110 8.92 -10.61 -33.61
CA VAL A 110 9.05 -11.42 -32.39
C VAL A 110 9.42 -12.87 -32.74
N ASN A 111 8.81 -13.46 -33.76
CA ASN A 111 9.18 -14.80 -34.22
C ASN A 111 10.60 -14.88 -34.78
N GLN A 112 11.09 -13.83 -35.44
CA GLN A 112 12.50 -13.77 -35.87
C GLN A 112 13.45 -13.76 -34.67
N ILE A 113 13.13 -13.01 -33.61
CA ILE A 113 13.89 -13.02 -32.35
C ILE A 113 13.91 -14.42 -31.74
N ARG A 114 12.75 -15.07 -31.60
CA ARG A 114 12.64 -16.46 -31.09
C ARG A 114 13.47 -17.45 -31.91
N ASN A 115 13.38 -17.39 -33.23
CA ASN A 115 14.15 -18.28 -34.11
C ASN A 115 15.65 -18.03 -33.99
N CYS A 116 16.08 -16.77 -33.88
CA CYS A 116 17.49 -16.43 -33.67
C CYS A 116 17.99 -16.97 -32.32
N ALA A 117 17.22 -16.78 -31.25
CA ALA A 117 17.53 -17.30 -29.92
C ALA A 117 17.67 -18.83 -29.94
N LEU A 118 16.72 -19.53 -30.56
CA LEU A 118 16.71 -20.99 -30.66
C LEU A 118 17.90 -21.54 -31.47
N VAL A 119 18.20 -20.96 -32.63
CA VAL A 119 19.30 -21.41 -33.50
C VAL A 119 20.66 -21.20 -32.86
N ASN A 120 20.83 -20.08 -32.13
CA ASN A 120 22.11 -19.73 -31.50
C ASN A 120 22.23 -20.21 -30.05
N GLN A 121 21.17 -20.79 -29.47
CA GLN A 121 21.10 -21.20 -28.06
C GLN A 121 21.44 -20.07 -27.08
N ILE A 122 20.90 -18.88 -27.34
CA ILE A 122 21.08 -17.66 -26.53
C ILE A 122 19.73 -17.16 -26.03
N SER A 123 19.72 -16.28 -25.02
CA SER A 123 18.48 -15.65 -24.55
C SER A 123 17.85 -14.76 -25.63
N LEU A 124 16.56 -14.48 -25.49
CA LEU A 124 15.84 -13.58 -26.39
C LEU A 124 16.48 -12.18 -26.39
N PHE A 125 16.98 -11.71 -25.25
CA PHE A 125 17.69 -10.44 -25.15
C PHE A 125 18.97 -10.42 -26.00
N SER A 126 19.83 -11.44 -25.86
CA SER A 126 21.04 -11.57 -26.67
C SER A 126 20.74 -11.76 -28.15
N ALA A 127 19.67 -12.48 -28.49
CA ALA A 127 19.22 -12.63 -29.88
C ALA A 127 18.86 -11.28 -30.52
N CYS A 128 18.31 -10.33 -29.76
CA CYS A 128 18.04 -9.00 -30.25
C CYS A 128 19.33 -8.25 -30.62
N GLN A 129 20.38 -8.36 -29.80
CA GLN A 129 21.69 -7.76 -30.10
C GLN A 129 22.29 -8.34 -31.39
N VAL A 130 22.21 -9.67 -31.57
CA VAL A 130 22.69 -10.36 -32.79
C VAL A 130 21.90 -9.91 -34.03
N LEU A 131 20.58 -9.80 -33.94
CA LEU A 131 19.74 -9.36 -35.06
C LEU A 131 20.02 -7.90 -35.47
N LEU A 132 20.31 -7.03 -34.51
CA LEU A 132 20.68 -5.63 -34.77
C LEU A 132 22.07 -5.53 -35.43
N GLN A 133 23.06 -6.27 -34.92
CA GLN A 133 24.41 -6.29 -35.50
C GLN A 133 24.40 -6.77 -36.95
N ASN A 134 23.61 -7.80 -37.25
CA ASN A 134 23.50 -8.38 -38.59
C ASN A 134 22.54 -7.61 -39.51
N SER A 135 21.89 -6.54 -39.05
CA SER A 135 20.96 -5.71 -39.84
C SER A 135 19.85 -6.52 -40.53
N ILE A 136 19.34 -7.57 -39.87
CA ILE A 136 18.35 -8.49 -40.45
C ILE A 136 16.92 -7.89 -40.41
N LEU A 137 16.66 -6.99 -39.47
CA LEU A 137 15.34 -6.42 -39.23
C LEU A 137 15.06 -5.18 -40.10
N PRO A 138 13.80 -4.95 -40.50
CA PRO A 138 13.40 -3.70 -41.14
C PRO A 138 13.73 -2.48 -40.27
N ALA A 139 14.12 -1.36 -40.89
CA ALA A 139 14.64 -0.17 -40.18
C ALA A 139 13.76 0.30 -39.01
N ARG A 140 12.42 0.29 -39.16
CA ARG A 140 11.49 0.66 -38.08
C ARG A 140 11.54 -0.31 -36.90
N ALA A 141 11.56 -1.62 -37.18
CA ALA A 141 11.63 -2.64 -36.13
C ALA A 141 13.00 -2.64 -35.44
N ALA A 142 14.08 -2.46 -36.21
CA ALA A 142 15.43 -2.29 -35.68
C ALA A 142 15.54 -1.08 -34.74
N GLY A 143 14.97 0.07 -35.14
CA GLY A 143 14.95 1.28 -34.29
C GLY A 143 14.17 1.08 -32.98
N SER A 144 12.97 0.51 -33.04
CA SER A 144 12.19 0.18 -31.83
C SER A 144 12.93 -0.80 -30.91
N LEU A 145 13.59 -1.80 -31.48
CA LEU A 145 14.30 -2.82 -30.71
C LEU A 145 15.59 -2.26 -30.08
N ALA A 146 16.35 -1.46 -30.81
CA ALA A 146 17.53 -0.77 -30.29
C ALA A 146 17.16 0.19 -29.16
N GLY A 147 16.07 0.96 -29.31
CA GLY A 147 15.57 1.82 -28.26
C GLY A 147 15.17 1.05 -27.00
N PHE A 148 14.56 -0.12 -27.14
CA PHE A 148 14.22 -0.99 -26.02
C PHE A 148 15.47 -1.52 -25.30
N ILE A 149 16.47 -2.03 -26.02
CA ILE A 149 17.71 -2.54 -25.42
C ILE A 149 18.45 -1.42 -24.68
N ASN A 150 18.64 -0.27 -25.33
CA ASN A 150 19.32 0.88 -24.72
C ASN A 150 18.60 1.32 -23.43
N MET A 151 17.27 1.34 -23.43
CA MET A 151 16.47 1.67 -22.25
C MET A 151 16.72 0.69 -21.10
N ILE A 152 16.73 -0.62 -21.36
CA ILE A 152 17.02 -1.64 -20.33
C ILE A 152 18.45 -1.50 -19.81
N ASP A 153 19.42 -1.26 -20.69
CA ASP A 153 20.82 -1.08 -20.30
C ASP A 153 21.01 0.23 -19.50
N GLU A 154 20.28 1.30 -19.83
CA GLU A 154 20.29 2.54 -19.06
C GLU A 154 19.69 2.35 -17.66
N PHE A 155 18.62 1.58 -17.50
CA PHE A 155 18.09 1.28 -16.16
C PHE A 155 19.11 0.53 -15.30
N ASP A 156 19.78 -0.48 -15.87
CA ASP A 156 20.78 -1.29 -15.16
C ASP A 156 22.05 -0.51 -14.79
N ASN A 157 22.46 0.44 -15.64
CA ASN A 157 23.68 1.22 -15.42
C ASN A 157 23.46 2.48 -14.56
N ASN A 158 22.27 3.08 -14.60
CA ASN A 158 22.00 4.37 -13.94
C ASN A 158 21.41 4.24 -12.53
N HIS A 159 21.00 3.04 -12.11
CA HIS A 159 20.39 2.83 -10.81
C HIS A 159 21.22 1.94 -9.91
N ASP A 160 21.28 2.31 -8.63
CA ASP A 160 21.80 1.44 -7.59
C ASP A 160 20.77 0.34 -7.28
N LYS A 161 21.19 -0.92 -7.38
CA LYS A 161 20.34 -2.09 -7.09
C LYS A 161 20.01 -2.25 -5.61
N GLU A 162 20.60 -1.43 -4.74
CA GLU A 162 20.20 -1.29 -3.34
C GLU A 162 19.02 -0.33 -3.13
N GLN A 163 18.71 0.55 -4.10
CA GLN A 163 17.60 1.52 -4.02
C GLN A 163 16.45 1.15 -4.97
N LEU A 164 15.45 0.44 -4.45
CA LEU A 164 14.38 -0.13 -5.29
C LEU A 164 13.40 0.93 -5.80
N ASN A 165 12.94 1.84 -4.94
CA ASN A 165 11.90 2.80 -5.31
C ASN A 165 12.32 3.68 -6.52
N PRO A 166 13.51 4.31 -6.56
CA PRO A 166 13.95 5.08 -7.74
C PRO A 166 13.97 4.25 -9.03
N LEU A 167 14.45 3.00 -8.97
CA LEU A 167 14.46 2.11 -10.14
C LEU A 167 13.05 1.79 -10.63
N PHE A 168 12.13 1.46 -9.71
CA PHE A 168 10.76 1.11 -10.07
C PHE A 168 10.00 2.33 -10.63
N ASP A 169 10.20 3.51 -10.05
CA ASP A 169 9.60 4.75 -10.52
C ASP A 169 10.10 5.08 -11.93
N ASP A 170 11.42 5.03 -12.16
CA ASP A 170 12.01 5.29 -13.47
C ASP A 170 11.52 4.28 -14.53
N VAL A 171 11.39 3.01 -14.16
CA VAL A 171 10.81 1.97 -15.02
C VAL A 171 9.34 2.28 -15.35
N ILE A 172 8.51 2.64 -14.38
CA ILE A 172 7.08 2.92 -14.60
C ILE A 172 6.88 4.12 -15.52
N GLU A 173 7.66 5.18 -15.32
CA GLU A 173 7.57 6.43 -16.09
C GLU A 173 8.19 6.30 -17.48
N ARG A 174 9.47 5.95 -17.59
CA ARG A 174 10.20 6.00 -18.89
C ARG A 174 9.81 4.90 -19.86
N THR A 175 9.29 3.77 -19.38
CA THR A 175 8.72 2.73 -20.27
C THR A 175 7.36 3.13 -20.83
N GLY A 176 6.71 4.15 -20.25
CA GLY A 176 5.36 4.59 -20.58
C GLY A 176 4.26 3.68 -20.03
N LEU A 177 4.55 2.84 -19.02
CA LEU A 177 3.53 1.97 -18.41
C LEU A 177 2.44 2.79 -17.72
N ARG A 178 2.79 3.88 -17.02
CA ARG A 178 1.81 4.77 -16.41
C ARG A 178 0.84 5.34 -17.45
N ASP A 179 1.38 5.93 -18.52
CA ASP A 179 0.61 6.46 -19.64
C ASP A 179 -0.23 5.40 -20.36
N HIS A 180 0.29 4.17 -20.45
CA HIS A 180 -0.40 3.06 -21.08
C HIS A 180 -1.68 2.71 -20.32
N TYR A 181 -1.58 2.55 -18.99
CA TYR A 181 -2.72 2.21 -18.14
C TYR A 181 -3.69 3.39 -17.94
N GLN A 182 -3.20 4.63 -18.03
CA GLN A 182 -4.04 5.82 -17.95
C GLN A 182 -5.04 5.94 -19.12
N LYS A 183 -4.76 5.31 -20.27
CA LYS A 183 -5.65 5.30 -21.44
C LYS A 183 -6.81 4.32 -21.33
N GLU A 184 -6.84 3.48 -20.30
CA GLU A 184 -7.97 2.59 -20.02
C GLU A 184 -9.22 3.36 -19.54
N PRO A 185 -10.41 2.74 -19.49
CA PRO A 185 -11.60 3.38 -18.93
C PRO A 185 -11.34 3.93 -17.51
N PRO A 186 -11.89 5.10 -17.14
CA PRO A 186 -11.49 5.84 -15.93
C PRO A 186 -11.47 5.01 -14.63
N GLU A 187 -12.48 4.15 -14.42
CA GLU A 187 -12.53 3.29 -13.23
C GLU A 187 -11.39 2.27 -13.19
N LYS A 188 -11.07 1.64 -14.32
CA LYS A 188 -9.97 0.68 -14.42
C LYS A 188 -8.62 1.38 -14.31
N ALA A 189 -8.46 2.50 -15.03
CA ALA A 189 -7.25 3.30 -15.01
C ALA A 189 -6.90 3.72 -13.58
N LEU A 190 -7.88 4.22 -12.81
CA LEU A 190 -7.66 4.59 -11.41
C LEU A 190 -7.10 3.42 -10.59
N THR A 191 -7.75 2.25 -10.63
CA THR A 191 -7.30 1.07 -9.89
C THR A 191 -5.90 0.60 -10.32
N ARG A 192 -5.60 0.62 -11.62
CA ARG A 192 -4.27 0.24 -12.14
C ARG A 192 -3.18 1.18 -11.63
N LEU A 193 -3.43 2.49 -11.71
CA LEU A 193 -2.49 3.52 -11.27
C LEU A 193 -2.26 3.48 -9.76
N GLU A 194 -3.33 3.26 -8.99
CA GLU A 194 -3.22 3.03 -7.56
C GLU A 194 -2.32 1.81 -7.29
N ASN A 195 -2.54 0.67 -7.96
CA ASN A 195 -1.72 -0.53 -7.75
C ASN A 195 -0.24 -0.29 -8.06
N LEU A 196 0.08 0.51 -9.09
CA LEU A 196 1.46 0.92 -9.40
C LEU A 196 2.06 1.78 -8.29
N ASP A 197 1.30 2.75 -7.76
CA ASP A 197 1.75 3.57 -6.63
C ASP A 197 2.00 2.70 -5.37
N GLU A 198 1.21 1.63 -5.16
CA GLU A 198 1.45 0.69 -4.06
C GLU A 198 2.72 -0.13 -4.22
N LEU A 199 3.06 -0.50 -5.46
CA LEU A 199 4.30 -1.20 -5.74
C LEU A 199 5.52 -0.32 -5.41
N LEU A 200 5.43 0.99 -5.66
CA LEU A 200 6.45 1.96 -5.27
C LEU A 200 6.59 2.07 -3.75
N ASN A 201 5.47 2.12 -3.02
CA ASN A 201 5.48 2.10 -1.56
C ASN A 201 6.12 0.80 -1.03
N ALA A 202 5.77 -0.35 -1.62
CA ALA A 202 6.36 -1.64 -1.25
C ALA A 202 7.88 -1.66 -1.46
N ALA A 203 8.35 -1.16 -2.61
CA ALA A 203 9.76 -1.02 -2.93
C ALA A 203 10.49 -0.03 -1.99
N GLU A 204 9.82 1.03 -1.54
CA GLU A 204 10.39 2.02 -0.61
C GLU A 204 10.58 1.45 0.80
N THR A 205 9.61 0.66 1.27
CA THR A 205 9.61 0.11 2.64
C THR A 205 10.26 -1.25 2.74
N PHE A 206 10.70 -1.80 1.61
CA PHE A 206 11.37 -3.09 1.58
C PHE A 206 12.68 -3.01 2.36
N VAL A 207 12.82 -3.93 3.32
CA VAL A 207 14.06 -4.11 4.09
C VAL A 207 14.62 -5.46 3.73
N LYS A 208 15.82 -5.47 3.14
CA LYS A 208 16.54 -6.69 2.79
C LYS A 208 16.74 -7.57 4.05
N PRO A 209 16.35 -8.85 4.02
CA PRO A 209 16.60 -9.78 5.11
C PRO A 209 18.11 -9.89 5.43
N GLN A 210 18.44 -10.06 6.71
CA GLN A 210 19.85 -10.19 7.14
C GLN A 210 20.54 -11.41 6.52
N GLU A 211 19.79 -12.49 6.30
CA GLU A 211 20.29 -13.71 5.66
C GLU A 211 20.75 -13.43 4.23
N ASP A 212 19.93 -12.71 3.45
CA ASP A 212 20.23 -12.32 2.06
C ASP A 212 21.44 -11.38 1.97
N ASP A 213 21.61 -10.50 2.96
CA ASP A 213 22.78 -9.63 3.05
C ASP A 213 24.09 -10.43 3.28
N GLN A 214 24.04 -11.49 4.10
CA GLN A 214 25.20 -12.35 4.35
C GLN A 214 25.67 -13.13 3.12
N ILE A 215 24.74 -13.50 2.23
CA ILE A 215 25.04 -14.17 0.96
C ILE A 215 25.38 -13.18 -0.18
N GLY A 216 25.37 -11.87 0.12
CA GLY A 216 25.71 -10.82 -0.85
C GLY A 216 24.66 -10.60 -1.93
N MET A 217 23.39 -10.91 -1.65
CA MET A 217 22.29 -10.57 -2.56
C MET A 217 22.05 -9.07 -2.57
N THR A 218 21.79 -8.51 -3.75
CA THR A 218 21.32 -7.13 -3.87
C THR A 218 19.91 -7.00 -3.31
N ALA A 219 19.52 -5.81 -2.86
CA ALA A 219 18.13 -5.57 -2.45
C ALA A 219 17.14 -5.95 -3.55
N LEU A 220 17.50 -5.71 -4.81
CA LEU A 220 16.63 -6.05 -5.94
C LEU A 220 16.46 -7.55 -6.11
N ALA A 221 17.53 -8.33 -6.03
CA ALA A 221 17.47 -9.78 -6.15
C ALA A 221 16.66 -10.39 -4.99
N SER A 222 16.86 -9.87 -3.77
CA SER A 222 16.12 -10.28 -2.57
C SER A 222 14.62 -9.97 -2.70
N PHE A 223 14.25 -8.77 -3.14
CA PHE A 223 12.86 -8.39 -3.38
C PHE A 223 12.19 -9.32 -4.41
N LEU A 224 12.85 -9.59 -5.55
CA LEU A 224 12.32 -10.50 -6.57
C LEU A 224 12.18 -11.95 -6.08
N ALA A 225 13.08 -12.40 -5.20
CA ALA A 225 12.98 -13.71 -4.56
C ALA A 225 11.76 -13.77 -3.63
N GLN A 226 11.58 -12.77 -2.77
CA GLN A 226 10.40 -12.67 -1.89
C GLN A 226 9.10 -12.65 -2.71
N VAL A 227 9.01 -11.80 -3.73
CA VAL A 227 7.82 -11.75 -4.62
C VAL A 227 7.54 -13.10 -5.28
N SER A 228 8.59 -13.84 -5.66
CA SER A 228 8.42 -15.17 -6.26
C SER A 228 7.93 -16.21 -5.25
N LEU A 229 8.34 -16.11 -3.98
CA LEU A 229 7.82 -16.94 -2.89
C LEU A 229 6.35 -16.61 -2.62
N GLU A 230 5.98 -15.34 -2.52
CA GLU A 230 4.59 -14.92 -2.26
C GLU A 230 3.64 -15.30 -3.42
N ALA A 231 4.14 -15.26 -4.66
CA ALA A 231 3.40 -15.71 -5.83
C ALA A 231 3.36 -17.25 -5.96
N GLY A 232 4.37 -17.95 -5.42
CA GLY A 232 4.51 -19.41 -5.50
C GLY A 232 3.86 -20.17 -4.33
N GLU A 233 3.71 -19.55 -3.17
CA GLU A 233 3.11 -20.18 -1.99
C GLU A 233 1.60 -20.35 -2.19
N ARG A 234 1.19 -21.62 -2.33
CA ARG A 234 -0.18 -22.13 -2.24
C ARG A 234 -1.13 -21.61 -3.31
N SER A 235 -0.82 -21.95 -4.56
CA SER A 235 -1.87 -22.44 -5.45
C SER A 235 -2.03 -23.94 -5.19
N THR A 236 -3.26 -24.41 -4.95
CA THR A 236 -3.72 -25.82 -5.03
C THR A 236 -3.75 -26.75 -3.81
N ASP A 237 -3.87 -26.30 -2.56
CA ASP A 237 -4.52 -27.15 -1.55
C ASP A 237 -5.96 -26.70 -1.39
N VAL A 238 -6.88 -27.44 -2.02
CA VAL A 238 -8.32 -27.17 -2.04
C VAL A 238 -8.96 -27.33 -0.65
N ASP A 239 -8.18 -27.79 0.34
CA ASP A 239 -8.66 -28.25 1.65
C ASP A 239 -8.01 -27.53 2.84
N VAL A 240 -7.21 -26.47 2.63
CA VAL A 240 -6.68 -25.66 3.74
C VAL A 240 -7.65 -24.52 4.03
N PRO A 241 -8.28 -24.46 5.22
CA PRO A 241 -9.13 -23.34 5.60
C PRO A 241 -8.38 -22.02 5.52
N CYS A 242 -8.96 -21.02 4.88
CA CYS A 242 -8.27 -19.78 4.55
C CYS A 242 -9.11 -18.53 4.80
N VAL A 243 -8.47 -17.50 5.31
CA VAL A 243 -9.09 -16.19 5.57
C VAL A 243 -9.49 -15.53 4.25
N GLN A 244 -10.72 -15.02 4.18
CA GLN A 244 -11.26 -14.43 2.97
C GLN A 244 -11.03 -12.91 2.94
N LEU A 245 -10.19 -12.43 2.02
CA LEU A 245 -9.94 -11.01 1.79
C LEU A 245 -10.83 -10.53 0.65
N MET A 246 -11.61 -9.46 0.85
CA MET A 246 -12.46 -8.96 -0.22
C MET A 246 -12.83 -7.49 -0.08
N THR A 247 -13.20 -6.88 -1.20
CA THR A 247 -13.83 -5.56 -1.14
C THR A 247 -15.24 -5.65 -0.56
N LEU A 248 -15.70 -4.58 0.06
CA LEU A 248 -17.09 -4.43 0.52
C LEU A 248 -18.13 -4.70 -0.58
N HIS A 249 -17.83 -4.34 -1.82
CA HIS A 249 -18.71 -4.58 -2.97
C HIS A 249 -18.85 -6.08 -3.27
N SER A 250 -17.73 -6.82 -3.15
CA SER A 250 -17.67 -8.25 -3.40
C SER A 250 -18.33 -9.09 -2.31
N ALA A 251 -18.50 -8.54 -1.10
CA ALA A 251 -19.04 -9.25 0.05
C ALA A 251 -20.58 -9.43 0.02
N LYS A 252 -21.26 -8.84 -0.97
CA LYS A 252 -22.73 -8.85 -1.05
C LYS A 252 -23.27 -10.29 -1.15
N GLY A 253 -24.08 -10.68 -0.17
CA GLY A 253 -24.70 -12.02 -0.12
C GLY A 253 -23.84 -13.11 0.50
N LEU A 254 -22.67 -12.77 1.03
CA LEU A 254 -21.82 -13.66 1.83
C LEU A 254 -21.99 -13.33 3.32
N GLU A 255 -21.80 -14.29 4.21
CA GLU A 255 -21.89 -14.11 5.66
C GLU A 255 -20.77 -14.92 6.33
N PHE A 256 -20.18 -14.35 7.38
CA PHE A 256 -19.03 -14.91 8.08
C PHE A 256 -19.21 -14.75 9.60
N PRO A 257 -18.86 -15.77 10.40
CA PRO A 257 -18.84 -15.66 11.85
C PRO A 257 -17.99 -14.49 12.36
N TYR A 258 -16.78 -14.31 11.81
CA TYR A 258 -15.85 -13.25 12.19
C TYR A 258 -15.58 -12.32 11.02
N VAL A 259 -15.77 -11.02 11.22
CA VAL A 259 -15.54 -9.99 10.20
C VAL A 259 -14.64 -8.90 10.72
N PHE A 260 -13.62 -8.57 9.95
CA PHE A 260 -12.76 -7.40 10.13
C PHE A 260 -13.10 -6.37 9.05
N LEU A 261 -13.63 -5.21 9.45
CA LEU A 261 -13.88 -4.09 8.55
C LEU A 261 -12.76 -3.05 8.78
N VAL A 262 -11.86 -2.93 7.80
CA VAL A 262 -10.60 -2.19 7.97
C VAL A 262 -10.56 -0.88 7.19
N GLY A 263 -9.69 0.04 7.61
CA GLY A 263 -9.50 1.36 7.00
C GLY A 263 -10.74 2.25 7.04
N LEU A 264 -11.43 2.23 8.18
CA LEU A 264 -12.56 3.13 8.44
C LEU A 264 -12.06 4.54 8.75
N GLU A 265 -11.63 5.25 7.70
CA GLU A 265 -11.05 6.59 7.77
C GLU A 265 -11.73 7.55 6.80
N GLN A 266 -11.75 8.85 7.13
CA GLN A 266 -12.19 9.88 6.19
C GLN A 266 -11.26 9.92 4.98
N GLY A 267 -11.84 9.91 3.78
CA GLY A 267 -11.09 9.92 2.52
C GLY A 267 -10.82 8.51 1.97
N LEU A 268 -10.76 7.50 2.83
CA LEU A 268 -10.68 6.09 2.44
C LEU A 268 -12.05 5.41 2.48
N PHE A 269 -12.72 5.45 3.63
CA PHE A 269 -14.08 4.95 3.81
C PHE A 269 -14.88 5.77 4.84
N PRO A 270 -15.68 6.77 4.42
CA PRO A 270 -16.14 7.01 3.04
C PRO A 270 -15.02 7.51 2.12
N HIS A 271 -15.07 7.05 0.86
CA HIS A 271 -14.12 7.47 -0.17
C HIS A 271 -14.17 8.99 -0.42
N GLN A 272 -13.02 9.61 -0.67
CA GLN A 272 -12.87 11.07 -0.88
C GLN A 272 -13.89 11.63 -1.89
N ASN A 273 -14.10 10.94 -3.02
CA ASN A 273 -15.03 11.35 -4.09
C ASN A 273 -16.51 11.36 -3.69
N SER A 274 -16.85 10.79 -2.53
CA SER A 274 -18.22 10.68 -2.03
C SER A 274 -18.51 11.65 -0.88
N MET A 275 -17.51 12.41 -0.41
CA MET A 275 -17.61 13.24 0.79
C MET A 275 -18.45 14.50 0.59
N ASP A 276 -18.36 15.12 -0.60
CA ASP A 276 -19.01 16.41 -0.90
C ASP A 276 -20.44 16.25 -1.44
N GLU A 277 -20.80 15.04 -1.89
CA GLU A 277 -22.10 14.76 -2.49
C GLU A 277 -22.97 13.91 -1.54
N PRO A 278 -24.10 14.44 -1.04
CA PRO A 278 -24.94 13.73 -0.06
C PRO A 278 -25.43 12.36 -0.55
N GLU A 279 -25.75 12.22 -1.84
CA GLU A 279 -26.21 10.95 -2.42
C GLU A 279 -25.10 9.89 -2.43
N LYS A 280 -23.88 10.27 -2.85
CA LYS A 280 -22.73 9.36 -2.83
C LYS A 280 -22.32 8.97 -1.42
N LEU A 281 -22.42 9.89 -0.46
CA LEU A 281 -22.17 9.58 0.95
C LEU A 281 -23.19 8.58 1.50
N GLN A 282 -24.46 8.71 1.11
CA GLN A 282 -25.48 7.72 1.47
C GLN A 282 -25.18 6.35 0.89
N GLU A 283 -24.62 6.28 -0.32
CA GLU A 283 -24.18 5.01 -0.92
C GLU A 283 -23.00 4.39 -0.15
N GLU A 284 -21.99 5.18 0.24
CA GLU A 284 -20.91 4.70 1.12
C GLU A 284 -21.44 4.22 2.48
N ARG A 285 -22.46 4.90 3.03
CA ARG A 285 -23.13 4.45 4.26
C ARG A 285 -23.84 3.10 4.06
N ARG A 286 -24.48 2.89 2.92
CA ARG A 286 -25.09 1.60 2.56
C ARG A 286 -24.04 0.51 2.43
N LEU A 287 -22.88 0.81 1.83
CA LEU A 287 -21.75 -0.12 1.79
C LEU A 287 -21.27 -0.50 3.19
N CYS A 288 -21.18 0.47 4.11
CA CYS A 288 -20.78 0.21 5.50
C CYS A 288 -21.80 -0.69 6.20
N TYR A 289 -23.09 -0.39 6.02
CA TYR A 289 -24.18 -1.25 6.51
C TYR A 289 -24.10 -2.68 5.95
N VAL A 290 -23.83 -2.84 4.66
CA VAL A 290 -23.62 -4.17 4.05
C VAL A 290 -22.46 -4.89 4.73
N GLY A 291 -21.32 -4.22 4.93
CA GLY A 291 -20.15 -4.78 5.61
C GLY A 291 -20.45 -5.25 7.05
N ILE A 292 -21.09 -4.40 7.85
CA ILE A 292 -21.49 -4.72 9.24
C ILE A 292 -22.42 -5.95 9.25
N THR A 293 -23.38 -6.01 8.33
CA THR A 293 -24.35 -7.11 8.26
C THR A 293 -23.82 -8.40 7.65
N ARG A 294 -22.54 -8.46 7.23
CA ARG A 294 -21.92 -9.74 6.84
C ARG A 294 -21.46 -10.54 8.06
N CYS A 295 -21.41 -9.92 9.24
CA CYS A 295 -20.94 -10.53 10.47
C CYS A 295 -22.05 -11.26 11.22
N GLU A 296 -21.82 -12.51 11.60
CA GLU A 296 -22.76 -13.30 12.40
C GLU A 296 -22.46 -13.28 13.91
N GLN A 297 -21.17 -13.33 14.30
CA GLN A 297 -20.77 -13.47 15.70
C GLN A 297 -19.97 -12.28 16.23
N LYS A 298 -18.82 -11.95 15.62
CA LYS A 298 -17.90 -10.94 16.13
C LYS A 298 -17.35 -10.02 15.04
N LEU A 299 -17.59 -8.73 15.23
CA LEU A 299 -17.20 -7.67 14.30
C LEU A 299 -16.06 -6.84 14.89
N TYR A 300 -14.99 -6.71 14.12
CA TYR A 300 -13.89 -5.78 14.35
C TYR A 300 -13.99 -4.64 13.34
N MET A 301 -13.87 -3.41 13.80
CA MET A 301 -13.85 -2.20 12.98
C MET A 301 -12.58 -1.42 13.31
N THR A 302 -11.70 -1.28 12.32
CA THR A 302 -10.36 -0.70 12.52
C THR A 302 -10.16 0.54 11.68
N TYR A 303 -9.33 1.46 12.17
CA TYR A 303 -8.91 2.67 11.47
C TYR A 303 -7.47 3.02 11.86
N ALA A 304 -6.73 3.68 10.97
CA ALA A 304 -5.41 4.24 11.25
C ALA A 304 -5.47 5.77 11.42
N THR A 305 -4.66 6.32 12.32
CA THR A 305 -4.53 7.78 12.48
C THR A 305 -3.53 8.42 11.52
N SER A 306 -2.72 7.61 10.84
CA SER A 306 -1.81 8.05 9.79
C SER A 306 -1.65 6.97 8.73
N ARG A 307 -1.43 7.37 7.48
CA ARG A 307 -1.07 6.47 6.37
C ARG A 307 0.03 7.06 5.51
N ARG A 308 0.91 6.22 4.98
CA ARG A 308 1.89 6.60 3.97
C ARG A 308 1.24 6.51 2.59
N ILE A 309 1.13 7.65 1.91
CA ILE A 309 0.58 7.75 0.56
C ILE A 309 1.64 8.45 -0.29
N ARG A 310 2.17 7.76 -1.31
CA ARG A 310 3.21 8.28 -2.23
C ARG A 310 4.44 8.81 -1.48
N GLY A 311 4.97 8.02 -0.55
CA GLY A 311 6.15 8.39 0.25
C GLY A 311 5.92 9.48 1.30
N ARG A 312 4.71 10.03 1.45
CA ARG A 312 4.37 11.03 2.47
C ARG A 312 3.44 10.45 3.50
N THR A 313 3.74 10.68 4.78
CA THR A 313 2.81 10.38 5.86
C THR A 313 1.72 11.44 5.90
N GLN A 314 0.47 11.01 5.72
CA GLN A 314 -0.71 11.84 5.84
C GLN A 314 -1.48 11.45 7.11
N GLY A 315 -1.93 12.46 7.87
CA GLY A 315 -2.84 12.23 9.00
C GLY A 315 -4.23 11.85 8.50
N CYS A 316 -4.83 10.85 9.14
CA CYS A 316 -6.14 10.31 8.80
C CYS A 316 -7.09 10.50 9.98
N ALA A 317 -8.29 11.02 9.70
CA ALA A 317 -9.34 11.12 10.70
C ALA A 317 -10.21 9.85 10.70
N PRO A 318 -10.70 9.38 11.87
CA PRO A 318 -11.62 8.25 11.93
C PRO A 318 -12.88 8.50 11.09
N SER A 319 -13.39 7.45 10.45
CA SER A 319 -14.60 7.52 9.65
C SER A 319 -15.79 7.99 10.48
N ARG A 320 -16.63 8.81 9.88
CA ARG A 320 -17.90 9.24 10.49
C ARG A 320 -18.80 8.06 10.82
N PHE A 321 -18.71 6.96 10.08
CA PHE A 321 -19.54 5.77 10.29
C PHE A 321 -19.27 5.11 11.63
N LEU A 322 -18.05 5.24 12.16
CA LEU A 322 -17.71 4.76 13.50
C LEU A 322 -18.52 5.51 14.59
N GLY A 323 -18.69 6.82 14.43
CA GLY A 323 -19.49 7.65 15.34
C GLY A 323 -21.00 7.48 15.21
N GLU A 324 -21.48 6.87 14.11
CA GLU A 324 -22.89 6.55 13.90
C GLU A 324 -23.32 5.28 14.67
N VAL A 325 -22.37 4.44 15.09
CA VAL A 325 -22.65 3.24 15.91
C VAL A 325 -22.91 3.63 17.37
N PRO A 326 -24.00 3.15 18.00
CA PRO A 326 -24.29 3.47 19.40
C PRO A 326 -23.17 3.01 20.35
N GLN A 327 -22.63 3.94 21.15
CA GLN A 327 -21.51 3.68 22.07
C GLN A 327 -21.72 2.47 22.99
N LYS A 328 -22.96 2.21 23.43
CA LYS A 328 -23.29 1.05 24.28
C LYS A 328 -23.06 -0.32 23.62
N LEU A 329 -22.88 -0.36 22.30
CA LEU A 329 -22.62 -1.56 21.52
C LEU A 329 -21.15 -1.74 21.17
N VAL A 330 -20.28 -0.82 21.59
CA VAL A 330 -18.87 -0.79 21.19
C VAL A 330 -17.97 -0.99 22.39
N HIS A 331 -16.94 -1.81 22.18
CA HIS A 331 -15.78 -1.93 23.06
C HIS A 331 -14.55 -1.38 22.34
N GLN A 332 -13.99 -0.29 22.86
CA GLN A 332 -12.80 0.34 22.29
C GLN A 332 -11.55 -0.32 22.86
N ILE A 333 -10.82 -1.07 22.03
CA ILE A 333 -9.56 -1.73 22.38
C ILE A 333 -8.44 -0.69 22.49
N GLN A 334 -8.30 0.16 21.48
CA GLN A 334 -7.25 1.19 21.39
C GLN A 334 -7.77 2.44 20.69
N GLY A 335 -7.26 3.62 21.04
CA GLY A 335 -7.74 4.91 20.52
C GLY A 335 -9.02 5.38 21.23
N ASN A 336 -9.59 6.50 20.79
CA ASN A 336 -10.87 6.98 21.33
C ASN A 336 -11.62 7.85 20.32
N ILE A 337 -12.69 7.29 19.75
CA ILE A 337 -13.59 8.00 18.82
C ILE A 337 -14.80 8.65 19.51
N PHE A 338 -15.14 8.23 20.73
CA PHE A 338 -16.33 8.68 21.45
C PHE A 338 -16.03 9.82 22.42
N THR A 339 -14.79 10.31 22.43
CA THR A 339 -14.51 11.65 22.95
C THR A 339 -15.23 12.66 22.06
N VAL A 340 -16.44 13.00 22.46
CA VAL A 340 -17.25 14.07 21.90
C VAL A 340 -16.36 15.31 21.75
N PRO A 341 -16.34 15.99 20.59
CA PRO A 341 -15.92 17.38 20.58
C PRO A 341 -16.88 18.09 21.53
N ARG A 342 -16.38 18.65 22.64
CA ARG A 342 -17.18 19.60 23.41
C ARG A 342 -17.46 20.78 22.50
N ASN A 343 -18.62 20.74 21.84
CA ASN A 343 -19.20 21.92 21.23
C ASN A 343 -19.39 22.96 22.35
N ASN A 344 -18.94 24.18 22.08
CA ASN A 344 -18.94 25.35 22.97
C ASN A 344 -18.03 25.29 24.20
N LEU A 345 -16.72 25.26 23.92
CA LEU A 345 -15.78 25.97 24.75
C LEU A 345 -15.04 26.97 23.85
N TYR A 346 -15.58 28.18 23.68
CA TYR A 346 -14.97 29.32 24.39
C TYR A 346 -14.53 28.96 25.83
N THR A 347 -13.63 27.98 25.99
CA THR A 347 -12.75 27.94 27.16
C THR A 347 -11.69 28.93 26.81
N ASN A 348 -11.79 30.08 27.46
CA ASN A 348 -10.69 30.97 27.78
C ASN A 348 -9.34 30.26 27.64
N HIS A 349 -8.74 30.36 26.46
CA HIS A 349 -7.33 30.03 26.26
C HIS A 349 -6.45 30.97 27.11
N ASP A 350 -7.02 32.02 27.71
CA ASP A 350 -6.36 33.01 28.56
C ASP A 350 -5.92 32.54 29.96
N GLN A 351 -6.11 31.27 30.34
CA GLN A 351 -5.68 30.78 31.67
C GLN A 351 -4.65 29.65 31.67
N SER A 352 -4.21 29.15 30.51
CA SER A 352 -3.04 28.25 30.48
C SER A 352 -1.75 29.10 30.52
N PRO A 353 -0.79 28.81 31.41
CA PRO A 353 0.50 29.49 31.39
C PRO A 353 1.26 29.29 30.06
N TYR A 354 0.84 28.34 29.22
CA TYR A 354 1.43 28.03 27.90
C TYR A 354 0.61 28.55 26.72
N ALA A 355 -0.42 29.38 26.96
CA ALA A 355 -1.32 29.91 25.93
C ALA A 355 -0.64 30.78 24.84
N HIS A 356 0.60 31.19 25.09
CA HIS A 356 1.40 31.96 24.15
C HIS A 356 1.94 31.12 22.98
N TYR A 357 1.97 29.79 23.08
CA TYR A 357 2.41 28.88 21.99
C TYR A 357 1.30 28.56 21.00
N LYS A 358 0.67 29.56 20.40
CA LYS A 358 -0.42 29.32 19.44
C LYS A 358 0.10 28.63 18.16
N PRO A 359 -0.71 27.79 17.50
CA PRO A 359 -0.37 27.28 16.17
C PRO A 359 0.01 28.42 15.21
N GLY A 360 1.10 28.24 14.46
CA GLY A 360 1.69 29.24 13.56
C GLY A 360 2.72 30.18 14.20
N VAL A 361 2.93 30.13 15.51
CA VAL A 361 4.00 30.90 16.18
C VAL A 361 5.35 30.25 15.95
N MET A 362 6.36 31.05 15.62
CA MET A 362 7.74 30.61 15.52
C MET A 362 8.38 30.52 16.90
N VAL A 363 9.05 29.40 17.15
CA VAL A 363 9.73 29.10 18.40
C VAL A 363 11.15 28.61 18.14
N SER A 364 12.05 28.93 19.05
CA SER A 364 13.43 28.43 19.07
C SER A 364 13.63 27.46 20.23
N HIS A 365 14.25 26.32 19.94
CA HIS A 365 14.64 25.30 20.91
C HIS A 365 16.16 25.11 20.92
N GLN A 366 16.76 25.05 22.11
CA GLN A 366 18.22 24.96 22.28
C GLN A 366 18.88 23.78 21.56
N ILE A 367 18.15 22.67 21.37
CA ILE A 367 18.64 21.46 20.70
C ILE A 367 18.16 21.37 19.25
N PHE A 368 16.95 21.85 18.94
CA PHE A 368 16.27 21.56 17.67
C PHE A 368 16.21 22.77 16.73
N GLY A 369 16.73 23.92 17.16
CA GLY A 369 16.74 25.14 16.35
C GLY A 369 15.38 25.80 16.25
N GLU A 370 15.14 26.53 15.16
CA GLU A 370 13.89 27.22 14.89
C GLU A 370 12.83 26.26 14.33
N GLY A 371 11.58 26.47 14.73
CA GLY A 371 10.45 25.67 14.30
C GLY A 371 9.12 26.38 14.48
N MET A 372 8.10 25.89 13.78
CA MET A 372 6.73 26.42 13.87
C MET A 372 5.88 25.54 14.77
N VAL A 373 5.13 26.14 15.68
CA VAL A 373 4.14 25.40 16.47
C VAL A 373 3.01 24.94 15.54
N VAL A 374 2.79 23.64 15.45
CA VAL A 374 1.74 23.02 14.63
C VAL A 374 0.47 22.85 15.45
N GLU A 375 0.60 22.33 16.67
CA GLU A 375 -0.53 22.00 17.52
C GLU A 375 -0.16 22.02 19.01
N LEU A 376 -1.13 22.36 19.85
CA LEU A 376 -1.07 22.20 21.30
C LEU A 376 -2.11 21.15 21.71
N SER A 377 -1.68 20.12 22.45
CA SER A 377 -2.58 19.10 22.98
C SER A 377 -2.39 18.93 24.50
N GLY A 378 -3.41 18.43 25.20
CA GLY A 378 -3.36 18.24 26.66
C GLY A 378 -3.83 19.45 27.49
N GLN A 379 -3.74 19.32 28.82
CA GLN A 379 -4.18 20.35 29.78
C GLN A 379 -3.19 20.50 30.94
N GLY A 380 -3.00 21.74 31.42
CA GLY A 380 -2.17 22.04 32.58
C GLY A 380 -0.70 21.61 32.41
N ASP A 381 -0.16 20.92 33.42
CA ASP A 381 1.23 20.44 33.44
C ASP A 381 1.55 19.37 32.39
N TYR A 382 0.52 18.73 31.80
CA TYR A 382 0.65 17.70 30.76
C TYR A 382 0.46 18.25 29.34
N THR A 383 0.48 19.58 29.19
CA THR A 383 0.39 20.21 27.86
C THR A 383 1.58 19.76 27.01
N GLN A 384 1.30 19.25 25.81
CA GLN A 384 2.26 18.89 24.79
C GLN A 384 2.18 19.91 23.64
N ILE A 385 3.34 20.27 23.11
CA ILE A 385 3.51 21.21 22.00
C ILE A 385 4.12 20.41 20.86
N MET A 386 3.41 20.33 19.74
CA MET A 386 3.94 19.80 18.50
C MET A 386 4.59 20.94 17.72
N VAL A 387 5.89 20.82 17.48
CA VAL A 387 6.68 21.81 16.75
C VAL A 387 7.31 21.14 15.54
N GLU A 388 7.19 21.77 14.38
CA GLU A 388 7.88 21.39 13.16
C GLU A 388 9.17 22.22 13.05
N PHE A 389 10.31 21.56 13.31
CA PHE A 389 11.63 22.18 13.24
C PHE A 389 12.21 22.05 11.83
N GLU A 390 12.83 23.11 11.32
CA GLU A 390 13.34 23.15 9.94
C GLU A 390 14.37 22.05 9.65
N GLN A 391 15.21 21.71 10.63
CA GLN A 391 16.30 20.74 10.49
C GLN A 391 16.00 19.36 11.09
N HIS A 392 14.97 19.26 11.94
CA HIS A 392 14.73 18.06 12.76
C HIS A 392 13.31 17.47 12.62
N GLY A 393 12.49 18.05 11.74
CA GLY A 393 11.13 17.61 11.49
C GLY A 393 10.22 17.80 12.70
N THR A 394 9.11 17.09 12.71
CA THR A 394 8.10 17.22 13.76
C THR A 394 8.54 16.58 15.07
N LYS A 395 8.46 17.34 16.18
CA LYS A 395 8.71 16.86 17.53
C LYS A 395 7.56 17.24 18.45
N ILE A 396 7.19 16.31 19.33
CA ILE A 396 6.20 16.53 20.39
C ILE A 396 6.98 16.75 21.69
N LEU A 397 6.81 17.93 22.28
CA LEU A 397 7.55 18.36 23.48
C LEU A 397 6.56 18.66 24.61
N ALA A 398 6.86 18.22 25.83
CA ALA A 398 6.07 18.61 26.99
C ALA A 398 6.33 20.09 27.32
N ALA A 399 5.29 20.93 27.28
CA ALA A 399 5.37 22.40 27.42
C ALA A 399 6.14 22.85 28.68
N LYS A 400 5.98 22.10 29.78
CA LYS A 400 6.67 22.35 31.06
C LYS A 400 8.20 22.21 30.97
N PHE A 401 8.70 21.37 30.07
CA PHE A 401 10.12 21.04 29.95
C PHE A 401 10.75 21.52 28.64
N ALA A 402 9.94 21.89 27.66
CA ALA A 402 10.36 22.25 26.31
C ALA A 402 11.26 23.49 26.26
N LYS A 403 11.17 24.42 27.24
CA LYS A 403 11.99 25.65 27.31
C LYS A 403 12.10 26.38 25.96
N LEU A 404 10.99 26.45 25.23
CA LEU A 404 10.92 27.14 23.95
C LEU A 404 11.01 28.66 24.17
N GLN A 405 11.65 29.37 23.25
CA GLN A 405 11.64 30.82 23.19
C GLN A 405 10.81 31.25 21.98
N ILE A 406 9.84 32.14 22.17
CA ILE A 406 9.10 32.73 21.04
C ILE A 406 10.04 33.71 20.32
N SER A 407 10.16 33.55 19.00
CA SER A 407 10.93 34.43 18.13
C SER A 407 10.16 35.69 17.74
#